data_AF-A0A7Y4TPH0-F1
#
_entry.id   AF-A0A7Y4TPH0-F1
#
_cell.length_a   1.000
_cell.length_b   1.000
_cell.length_c   1.000
_cell.angle_alpha   90.00
_cell.angle_beta   90.00
_cell.angle_gamma   90.00
#
_symmetry.space_group_name_H-M   'P 1'
#
loop_
_entity.id
_entity.type
_entity.pdbx_description
1 polymer ?
#
loop_
_entity_poly.entity_id
_entity_poly.type
_entity_poly.pdbx_seq_one_letter_code
_entity_poly.pdbx_strand_id
1 'polypeptide(L)'
;MLKFFSRQEKTRNFILLAFVVFMVLSLVLFFRPNDSALSAGLTRSEETAAKVSGEYITVGELARQKEVYSRQSRGPSFPTKTLLNSLIGNRIARVESKRLGLRASDAEVAAAIRKQFKPTDGKPFDQAQYEINASEQEGSVAAFEERVRDDLSAMKLRAFLTAGITISEEEMLSDFKRKNIKFDLSYVSVNTADLAQSITPSDQELRDYFEKNKAAYYISSPQKKIRYVFVSTARIGEKLTISDEELKGEYDKLPADKKIVGVMGQEIVLRIPSPAQDADVYAKAVALRDRLTKEG
;
A
#
# COMPACT_ATOMS: atom_id res chain seq x y z
N MET A 1 -24.43 -9.27 64.31
CA MET A 1 -24.63 -10.37 63.34
C MET A 1 -23.33 -10.83 62.64
N LEU A 2 -22.19 -10.89 63.33
CA LEU A 2 -20.88 -11.21 62.70
C LEU A 2 -20.26 -12.56 63.14
N LYS A 3 -20.95 -13.36 63.95
CA LYS A 3 -20.40 -14.63 64.50
C LYS A 3 -20.80 -15.90 63.73
N PHE A 4 -21.51 -15.79 62.61
CA PHE A 4 -21.97 -16.96 61.84
C PHE A 4 -21.04 -17.37 60.68
N PHE A 5 -19.93 -16.64 60.45
CA PHE A 5 -19.06 -16.84 59.28
C PHE A 5 -17.71 -17.51 59.55
N SER A 6 -17.42 -17.98 60.77
CA SER A 6 -16.11 -18.58 61.08
C SER A 6 -16.00 -20.09 60.85
N ARG A 7 -17.02 -20.75 60.27
CA ARG A 7 -17.03 -22.22 60.10
C ARG A 7 -16.87 -22.72 58.66
N GLN A 8 -16.72 -21.83 57.68
CA GLN A 8 -16.38 -22.20 56.29
C GLN A 8 -15.35 -21.22 55.69
N GLU A 9 -14.07 -21.48 55.96
CA GLU A 9 -12.97 -20.65 55.47
C GLU A 9 -12.90 -20.58 53.94
N LYS A 10 -13.26 -21.65 53.24
CA LYS A 10 -13.27 -21.70 51.77
C LYS A 10 -14.32 -20.76 51.17
N THR A 11 -15.50 -20.67 51.78
CA THR A 11 -16.61 -19.83 51.29
C THR A 11 -16.36 -18.36 51.58
N ARG A 12 -15.73 -18.04 52.72
CA ARG A 12 -15.27 -16.67 53.04
C ARG A 12 -14.24 -16.17 52.03
N ASN A 13 -13.23 -16.98 51.72
CA ASN A 13 -12.18 -16.58 50.77
C ASN A 13 -12.74 -16.43 49.34
N PHE A 14 -13.71 -17.26 48.95
CA PHE A 14 -14.39 -17.13 47.67
C PHE A 14 -15.21 -15.83 47.55
N ILE A 15 -15.97 -15.47 48.60
CA ILE A 15 -16.76 -14.23 48.61
C ILE A 15 -15.86 -12.99 48.60
N LEU A 16 -14.75 -13.01 49.36
CA LEU A 16 -13.78 -11.92 49.35
C LEU A 16 -13.09 -11.77 47.98
N LEU A 17 -12.73 -12.88 47.33
CA LEU A 17 -12.13 -12.85 46.00
C LEU A 17 -13.12 -12.35 44.95
N ALA A 18 -14.38 -12.78 45.00
CA ALA A 18 -15.43 -12.29 44.11
C ALA A 18 -15.66 -10.78 44.28
N PHE A 19 -15.63 -10.27 45.51
CA PHE A 19 -15.76 -8.84 45.79
C PHE A 19 -14.57 -8.03 45.26
N VAL A 20 -13.34 -8.51 45.44
CA VAL A 20 -12.14 -7.86 44.90
C VAL A 20 -12.16 -7.85 43.38
N VAL A 21 -12.52 -8.96 42.73
CA VAL A 21 -12.65 -9.03 41.27
C VAL A 21 -13.72 -8.05 40.78
N PHE A 22 -14.88 -7.97 41.44
CA PHE A 22 -15.94 -7.02 41.09
C PHE A 22 -15.49 -5.57 41.28
N MET A 23 -14.74 -5.27 42.34
CA MET A 23 -14.18 -3.93 42.59
C MET A 23 -13.16 -3.53 41.53
N VAL A 24 -12.29 -4.45 41.11
CA VAL A 24 -11.33 -4.23 40.02
C VAL A 24 -12.05 -4.08 38.68
N LEU A 25 -13.08 -4.89 38.41
CA LEU A 25 -13.89 -4.78 37.18
C LEU A 25 -14.62 -3.43 37.13
N SER A 26 -15.20 -3.01 38.25
CA SER A 26 -15.85 -1.70 38.41
C SER A 26 -14.85 -0.57 38.15
N LEU A 27 -13.64 -0.67 38.71
CA LEU A 27 -12.60 0.32 38.46
C LEU A 27 -12.19 0.37 36.98
N VAL A 28 -12.00 -0.77 36.33
CA VAL A 28 -11.63 -0.82 34.90
C VAL A 28 -12.75 -0.28 33.98
N LEU A 29 -14.02 -0.54 34.33
CA LEU A 29 -15.17 -0.04 33.56
C LEU A 29 -15.46 1.44 33.82
N PHE A 30 -15.27 1.93 35.04
CA PHE A 30 -15.57 3.31 35.44
C PHE A 30 -14.40 4.28 35.19
N PHE A 31 -13.15 3.81 35.27
CA PHE A 31 -11.94 4.57 34.99
C PHE A 31 -11.43 4.41 33.55
N ARG A 32 -12.27 3.86 32.65
CA ARG A 32 -11.99 3.93 31.22
C ARG A 32 -11.92 5.42 30.86
N PRO A 33 -10.78 5.91 30.32
CA PRO A 33 -10.63 7.33 29.98
C PRO A 33 -11.82 7.73 29.12
N ASN A 34 -12.52 8.78 29.50
CA ASN A 34 -13.62 9.29 28.70
C ASN A 34 -13.02 9.78 27.38
N ASP A 35 -13.14 8.99 26.30
CA ASP A 35 -12.52 9.26 25.00
C ASP A 35 -12.93 10.65 24.45
N SER A 36 -14.08 11.17 24.90
CA SER A 36 -14.56 12.53 24.60
C SER A 36 -13.70 13.65 25.22
N ALA A 37 -13.14 13.45 26.42
CA ALA A 37 -12.28 14.44 27.08
C ALA A 37 -10.87 14.49 26.47
N LEU A 38 -10.33 13.34 26.06
CA LEU A 38 -9.06 13.25 25.35
C LEU A 38 -9.16 13.89 23.96
N SER A 39 -10.20 13.55 23.18
CA SER A 39 -10.44 14.14 21.85
C SER A 39 -10.69 15.66 21.88
N ALA A 40 -11.38 16.16 22.90
CA ALA A 40 -11.56 17.60 23.11
C ALA A 40 -10.25 18.35 23.41
N GLY A 41 -9.30 17.71 24.11
CA GLY A 41 -7.96 18.26 24.33
C GLY A 41 -7.10 18.25 23.06
N LEU A 42 -7.16 17.16 22.30
CA LEU A 42 -6.41 17.00 21.05
C LEU A 42 -6.82 18.01 19.97
N THR A 43 -8.12 18.28 19.78
CA THR A 43 -8.64 19.24 18.78
C THR A 43 -8.27 20.70 19.02
N ARG A 44 -7.81 21.03 20.24
CA ARG A 44 -7.30 22.36 20.62
C ARG A 44 -5.77 22.43 20.66
N SER A 45 -5.07 21.34 20.40
CA SER A 45 -3.61 21.32 20.44
C SER A 45 -3.00 22.18 19.34
N GLU A 46 -2.10 23.08 19.74
CA GLU A 46 -1.28 23.90 18.84
C GLU A 46 0.07 23.26 18.53
N GLU A 47 0.32 22.04 19.04
CA GLU A 47 1.55 21.31 18.75
C GLU A 47 1.69 21.07 17.25
N THR A 48 2.90 21.24 16.73
CA THR A 48 3.17 21.12 15.29
C THR A 48 3.24 19.66 14.87
N ALA A 49 2.34 19.26 13.98
CA ALA A 49 2.36 17.95 13.32
C ALA A 49 3.21 17.96 12.04
N ALA A 50 3.24 19.07 11.29
CA ALA A 50 4.06 19.25 10.10
C ALA A 50 4.31 20.74 9.79
N LYS A 51 5.33 21.02 8.96
CA LYS A 51 5.66 22.36 8.47
C LYS A 51 5.76 22.36 6.94
N VAL A 52 5.11 23.30 6.29
CA VAL A 52 5.10 23.45 4.82
C VAL A 52 5.39 24.92 4.49
N SER A 53 6.56 25.20 3.90
CA SER A 53 6.93 26.54 3.41
C SER A 53 6.71 27.69 4.41
N GLY A 54 6.91 27.43 5.71
CA GLY A 54 6.74 28.43 6.78
C GLY A 54 5.37 28.40 7.46
N GLU A 55 4.39 27.69 6.91
CA GLU A 55 3.09 27.44 7.54
C GLU A 55 3.11 26.13 8.33
N TYR A 56 2.47 26.13 9.51
CA TYR A 56 2.41 24.97 10.40
C TYR A 56 1.07 24.28 10.30
N ILE A 57 1.10 22.94 10.34
CA ILE A 57 -0.08 22.09 10.49
C ILE A 57 -0.07 21.56 11.91
N THR A 58 -1.13 21.80 12.67
CA THR A 58 -1.17 21.42 14.09
C THR A 58 -1.81 20.05 14.31
N VAL A 59 -1.51 19.44 15.45
CA VAL A 59 -2.18 18.22 15.92
C VAL A 59 -3.69 18.46 16.07
N GLY A 60 -4.10 19.67 16.46
CA GLY A 60 -5.51 20.05 16.54
C GLY A 60 -6.23 20.04 15.19
N GLU A 61 -5.60 20.53 14.13
CA GLU A 61 -6.14 20.47 12.78
C GLU A 61 -6.32 19.02 12.30
N LEU A 62 -5.33 18.16 12.56
CA LEU A 62 -5.40 16.74 12.23
C LEU A 62 -6.50 16.01 13.00
N ALA A 63 -6.68 16.32 14.28
CA ALA A 63 -7.74 15.76 15.11
C ALA A 63 -9.14 16.20 14.62
N ARG A 64 -9.32 17.48 14.28
CA ARG A 64 -10.58 17.99 13.69
C ARG A 64 -10.88 17.31 12.36
N GLN A 65 -9.90 17.18 11.48
CA GLN A 65 -10.05 16.50 10.20
C GLN A 65 -10.49 15.04 10.38
N LYS A 66 -9.89 14.34 11.34
CA LYS A 66 -10.28 12.97 11.67
C LYS A 66 -11.72 12.89 12.16
N GLU A 67 -12.15 13.84 12.99
CA GLU A 67 -13.52 13.89 13.51
C GLU A 67 -14.55 14.11 12.39
N VAL A 68 -14.32 15.08 11.50
CA VAL A 68 -15.18 15.34 10.33
C VAL A 68 -15.33 14.08 9.47
N TYR A 69 -14.21 13.42 9.16
CA TYR A 69 -14.22 12.17 8.39
C TYR A 69 -14.96 11.03 9.11
N SER A 70 -14.84 10.92 10.45
CA SER A 70 -15.57 9.90 11.22
C SER A 70 -17.08 10.17 11.31
N ARG A 71 -17.50 11.44 11.28
CA ARG A 71 -18.93 11.80 11.25
C ARG A 71 -19.54 11.52 9.89
N GLN A 72 -18.78 11.74 8.81
CA GLN A 72 -19.25 11.56 7.44
C GLN A 72 -19.14 10.12 6.94
N SER A 73 -18.13 9.36 7.38
CA SER A 73 -17.92 7.96 6.99
C SER A 73 -18.49 7.02 8.05
N ARG A 74 -19.45 6.17 7.68
CA ARG A 74 -19.91 5.05 8.52
C ARG A 74 -18.93 3.86 8.54
N GLY A 75 -17.76 4.00 7.90
CA GLY A 75 -16.72 2.97 7.77
C GLY A 75 -15.54 3.15 8.72
N PRO A 76 -14.54 2.24 8.65
CA PRO A 76 -13.33 2.35 9.47
C PRO A 76 -12.60 3.69 9.24
N SER A 77 -12.07 4.26 10.33
CA SER A 77 -11.32 5.53 10.28
C SER A 77 -10.15 5.43 9.30
N PHE A 78 -9.93 6.50 8.54
CA PHE A 78 -8.73 6.61 7.71
C PHE A 78 -7.46 6.57 8.57
N PRO A 79 -6.36 5.99 8.06
CA PRO A 79 -5.06 6.06 8.72
C PRO A 79 -4.64 7.51 8.94
N THR A 80 -4.15 7.84 10.14
CA THR A 80 -3.69 9.19 10.50
C THR A 80 -2.68 9.76 9.50
N LYS A 81 -1.79 8.90 8.98
CA LYS A 81 -0.80 9.29 7.96
C LYS A 81 -1.45 9.81 6.67
N THR A 82 -2.54 9.18 6.23
CA THR A 82 -3.27 9.59 5.02
C THR A 82 -3.94 10.94 5.21
N LEU A 83 -4.55 11.16 6.38
CA LEU A 83 -5.17 12.44 6.73
C LEU A 83 -4.12 13.56 6.82
N LEU A 84 -2.97 13.29 7.46
CA LEU A 84 -1.86 14.24 7.54
C LEU A 84 -1.31 14.58 6.14
N ASN A 85 -1.09 13.58 5.29
CA ASN A 85 -0.64 13.81 3.91
C ASN A 85 -1.64 14.66 3.11
N SER A 86 -2.94 14.49 3.33
CA SER A 86 -3.98 15.32 2.72
C SER A 86 -3.88 16.77 3.19
N LEU A 87 -3.70 17.02 4.50
CA LEU A 87 -3.50 18.37 5.04
C LEU A 87 -2.23 19.02 4.50
N ILE A 88 -1.13 18.26 4.39
CA ILE A 88 0.12 18.72 3.77
C ILE A 88 -0.12 19.11 2.31
N GLY A 89 -0.79 18.25 1.53
CA GLY A 89 -1.12 18.52 0.13
C GLY A 89 -1.96 19.78 -0.06
N ASN A 90 -2.98 19.97 0.78
CA ASN A 90 -3.82 21.16 0.76
C ASN A 90 -3.02 22.42 1.09
N ARG A 91 -2.14 22.35 2.10
CA ARG A 91 -1.25 23.46 2.49
C ARG A 91 -0.29 23.83 1.36
N ILE A 92 0.31 22.83 0.68
CA ILE A 92 1.17 23.04 -0.49
C ILE A 92 0.37 23.75 -1.59
N ALA A 93 -0.83 23.26 -1.92
CA ALA A 93 -1.66 23.86 -2.96
C ALA A 93 -2.04 25.31 -2.65
N ARG A 94 -2.35 25.63 -1.39
CA ARG A 94 -2.63 27.00 -0.93
C ARG A 94 -1.42 27.91 -1.11
N VAL A 95 -0.24 27.49 -0.66
CA VAL A 95 1.00 28.30 -0.78
C VAL A 95 1.35 28.52 -2.25
N GLU A 96 1.35 27.47 -3.06
CA GLU A 96 1.74 27.54 -4.47
C GLU A 96 0.73 28.33 -5.32
N SER A 97 -0.57 28.15 -5.08
CA SER A 97 -1.59 28.94 -5.78
C SER A 97 -1.48 30.43 -5.47
N LYS A 98 -1.17 30.81 -4.21
CA LYS A 98 -0.89 32.20 -3.86
C LYS A 98 0.37 32.73 -4.54
N ARG A 99 1.45 31.95 -4.54
CA ARG A 99 2.74 32.30 -5.17
C ARG A 99 2.61 32.55 -6.67
N LEU A 100 1.78 31.75 -7.36
CA LEU A 100 1.55 31.84 -8.80
C LEU A 100 0.41 32.79 -9.19
N GLY A 101 -0.23 33.47 -8.23
CA GLY A 101 -1.37 34.36 -8.51
C GLY A 101 -2.64 33.62 -8.95
N LEU A 102 -2.75 32.32 -8.66
CA LEU A 102 -3.89 31.46 -9.01
C LEU A 102 -4.97 31.40 -7.92
N ARG A 103 -4.86 32.23 -6.88
CA ARG A 103 -5.84 32.29 -5.80
C ARG A 103 -7.21 32.72 -6.35
N ALA A 104 -8.26 32.02 -5.93
CA ALA A 104 -9.62 32.35 -6.35
C ALA A 104 -10.08 33.70 -5.79
N SER A 105 -10.74 34.48 -6.63
CA SER A 105 -11.35 35.76 -6.31
C SER A 105 -12.68 35.59 -5.57
N ASP A 106 -13.13 36.65 -4.91
CA ASP A 106 -14.40 36.65 -4.16
C ASP A 106 -15.60 36.35 -5.07
N ALA A 107 -15.56 36.84 -6.31
CA ALA A 107 -16.57 36.58 -7.31
C ALA A 107 -16.63 35.09 -7.71
N GLU A 108 -15.48 34.44 -7.87
CA GLU A 108 -15.40 33.00 -8.17
C GLU A 108 -15.92 32.16 -6.99
N VAL A 109 -15.57 32.53 -5.76
CA VAL A 109 -16.07 31.88 -4.54
C VAL A 109 -17.59 32.01 -4.45
N ALA A 110 -18.13 33.21 -4.59
CA ALA A 110 -19.57 33.45 -4.56
C ALA A 110 -20.30 32.68 -5.67
N ALA A 111 -19.73 32.62 -6.87
CA ALA A 111 -20.31 31.84 -7.97
C ALA A 111 -20.31 30.33 -7.68
N ALA A 112 -19.22 29.80 -7.11
CA ALA A 112 -19.13 28.39 -6.74
C ALA A 112 -20.13 28.02 -5.63
N ILE A 113 -20.26 28.85 -4.60
CA ILE A 113 -21.23 28.64 -3.51
C ILE A 113 -22.65 28.64 -4.05
N ARG A 114 -23.03 29.63 -4.86
CA ARG A 114 -24.36 29.67 -5.50
C ARG A 114 -24.64 28.44 -6.35
N LYS A 115 -23.62 27.91 -7.03
CA LYS A 115 -23.74 26.67 -7.83
C LYS A 115 -23.92 25.44 -6.93
N GLN A 116 -23.17 25.35 -5.83
CA GLN A 116 -23.22 24.20 -4.91
C GLN A 116 -24.53 24.13 -4.13
N PHE A 117 -25.04 25.28 -3.66
CA PHE A 117 -26.27 25.38 -2.88
C PHE A 117 -27.49 25.72 -3.73
N LYS A 118 -27.42 25.50 -5.05
CA LYS A 118 -28.56 25.70 -5.93
C LYS A 118 -29.66 24.68 -5.57
N PRO A 119 -30.87 25.12 -5.17
CA PRO A 119 -31.95 24.19 -4.86
C PRO A 119 -32.33 23.35 -6.08
N THR A 120 -32.52 22.05 -5.87
CA THR A 120 -32.97 21.10 -6.91
C THR A 120 -34.37 21.43 -7.41
N ASP A 121 -35.19 22.05 -6.56
CA ASP A 121 -36.59 22.42 -6.82
C ASP A 121 -36.75 23.69 -7.68
N GLY A 122 -35.65 24.24 -8.22
CA GLY A 122 -35.68 25.44 -9.06
C GLY A 122 -35.90 26.76 -8.31
N LYS A 123 -35.96 26.72 -6.97
CA LYS A 123 -36.09 27.91 -6.12
C LYS A 123 -34.82 28.79 -6.18
N PRO A 124 -34.96 30.11 -5.95
CA PRO A 124 -33.81 31.00 -5.78
C PRO A 124 -32.91 30.56 -4.63
N PHE A 125 -31.63 30.96 -4.70
CA PHE A 125 -30.67 30.72 -3.62
C PHE A 125 -31.12 31.40 -2.32
N ASP A 126 -31.19 30.61 -1.24
CA ASP A 126 -31.57 31.08 0.09
C ASP A 126 -30.31 31.40 0.92
N GLN A 127 -30.06 32.69 1.13
CA GLN A 127 -28.91 33.17 1.89
C GLN A 127 -28.96 32.74 3.35
N ALA A 128 -30.12 32.76 4.00
CA ALA A 128 -30.25 32.43 5.42
C ALA A 128 -29.97 30.95 5.66
N GLN A 129 -30.51 30.08 4.80
CA GLN A 129 -30.23 28.65 4.88
C GLN A 129 -28.74 28.34 4.62
N TYR A 130 -28.12 29.06 3.67
CA TYR A 130 -26.69 28.95 3.42
C TYR A 130 -25.85 29.33 4.65
N GLU A 131 -26.14 30.46 5.30
CA GLU A 131 -25.37 30.94 6.46
C GLU A 131 -25.44 29.96 7.64
N ILE A 132 -26.60 29.35 7.86
CA ILE A 132 -26.80 28.28 8.85
C ILE A 132 -25.92 27.08 8.49
N ASN A 133 -26.06 26.54 7.27
CA ASN A 133 -25.33 25.36 6.83
C ASN A 133 -23.81 25.57 6.85
N ALA A 134 -23.33 26.74 6.41
CA ALA A 134 -21.92 27.10 6.39
C ALA A 134 -21.33 27.19 7.81
N SER A 135 -22.09 27.79 8.73
CA SER A 135 -21.69 27.92 10.14
C SER A 135 -21.72 26.58 10.86
N GLU A 136 -22.67 25.70 10.55
CA GLU A 136 -22.70 24.33 11.11
C GLU A 136 -21.51 23.48 10.63
N GLN A 137 -21.05 23.68 9.40
CA GLN A 137 -19.97 22.89 8.83
C GLN A 137 -18.58 23.35 9.31
N GLU A 138 -18.33 24.66 9.34
CA GLU A 138 -16.98 25.23 9.56
C GLU A 138 -16.92 26.20 10.77
N GLY A 139 -17.99 26.32 11.54
CA GLY A 139 -18.10 27.21 12.70
C GLY A 139 -18.37 28.67 12.35
N SER A 140 -18.06 29.11 11.12
CA SER A 140 -18.40 30.44 10.62
C SER A 140 -18.49 30.49 9.09
N VAL A 141 -19.27 31.44 8.58
CA VAL A 141 -19.38 31.72 7.14
C VAL A 141 -18.02 32.07 6.53
N ALA A 142 -17.23 32.91 7.20
CA ALA A 142 -15.92 33.32 6.70
C ALA A 142 -14.93 32.15 6.57
N ALA A 143 -14.92 31.22 7.53
CA ALA A 143 -14.10 30.02 7.45
C ALA A 143 -14.53 29.10 6.29
N PHE A 144 -15.84 28.98 6.08
CA PHE A 144 -16.38 28.22 4.96
C PHE A 144 -15.99 28.81 3.60
N GLU A 145 -16.16 30.12 3.42
CA GLU A 145 -15.78 30.80 2.17
C GLU A 145 -14.27 30.67 1.89
N GLU A 146 -13.44 30.76 2.93
CA GLU A 146 -11.99 30.58 2.79
C GLU A 146 -11.61 29.14 2.42
N ARG A 147 -12.32 28.13 2.94
CA ARG A 147 -12.15 26.74 2.49
C ARG A 147 -12.54 26.57 1.02
N VAL A 148 -13.69 27.13 0.61
CA VAL A 148 -14.11 27.08 -0.80
C VAL A 148 -13.09 27.76 -1.71
N ARG A 149 -12.53 28.90 -1.27
CA ARG A 149 -11.47 29.60 -2.00
C ARG A 149 -10.23 28.75 -2.18
N ASP A 150 -9.81 28.04 -1.14
CA ASP A 150 -8.70 27.10 -1.20
C ASP A 150 -8.92 25.97 -2.19
N ASP A 151 -10.10 25.34 -2.14
CA ASP A 151 -10.47 24.25 -3.02
C ASP A 151 -10.43 24.72 -4.49
N LEU A 152 -11.00 25.89 -4.78
CA LEU A 152 -10.96 26.50 -6.11
C LEU A 152 -9.53 26.84 -6.55
N SER A 153 -8.71 27.37 -5.64
CA SER A 153 -7.32 27.71 -5.93
C SER A 153 -6.47 26.47 -6.23
N ALA A 154 -6.71 25.38 -5.50
CA ALA A 154 -6.08 24.09 -5.75
C ALA A 154 -6.52 23.48 -7.10
N MET A 155 -7.80 23.62 -7.45
CA MET A 155 -8.31 23.21 -8.77
C MET A 155 -7.65 24.01 -9.90
N LYS A 156 -7.53 25.34 -9.75
CA LYS A 156 -6.84 26.20 -10.73
C LYS A 156 -5.37 25.82 -10.87
N LEU A 157 -4.68 25.55 -9.76
CA LEU A 157 -3.30 25.08 -9.76
C LEU A 157 -3.16 23.75 -10.51
N ARG A 158 -4.02 22.77 -10.22
CA ARG A 158 -3.99 21.48 -10.91
C ARG A 158 -4.26 21.66 -12.41
N ALA A 159 -5.27 22.44 -12.78
CA ALA A 159 -5.61 22.73 -14.17
C ALA A 159 -4.44 23.41 -14.90
N PHE A 160 -3.77 24.37 -14.26
CA PHE A 160 -2.58 25.02 -14.80
C PHE A 160 -1.43 24.03 -15.05
N LEU A 161 -1.14 23.15 -14.09
CA LEU A 161 -0.10 22.12 -14.23
C LEU A 161 -0.44 21.10 -15.33
N THR A 162 -1.72 20.78 -15.53
CA THR A 162 -2.15 19.81 -16.54
C THR A 162 -2.43 20.42 -17.91
N ALA A 163 -2.57 21.74 -18.03
CA ALA A 163 -2.97 22.41 -19.26
C ALA A 163 -2.00 22.19 -20.43
N GLY A 164 -0.71 21.98 -20.13
CA GLY A 164 0.32 21.70 -21.13
C GLY A 164 0.52 20.21 -21.44
N ILE A 165 -0.18 19.31 -20.75
CA ILE A 165 -0.04 17.87 -20.95
C ILE A 165 -0.92 17.47 -22.13
N THR A 166 -0.28 17.20 -23.27
CA THR A 166 -0.92 16.56 -24.42
C THR A 166 -0.61 15.07 -24.36
N ILE A 167 -1.63 14.24 -24.44
CA ILE A 167 -1.50 12.78 -24.49
C ILE A 167 -1.97 12.36 -25.87
N SER A 168 -1.15 11.58 -26.57
CA SER A 168 -1.54 11.00 -27.85
C SER A 168 -2.64 9.95 -27.66
N GLU A 169 -3.49 9.77 -28.66
CA GLU A 169 -4.51 8.72 -28.61
C GLU A 169 -3.87 7.33 -28.49
N GLU A 170 -2.70 7.15 -29.09
CA GLU A 170 -1.87 5.95 -29.01
C GLU A 170 -1.40 5.65 -27.59
N GLU A 171 -0.92 6.65 -26.84
CA GLU A 171 -0.50 6.48 -25.44
C GLU A 171 -1.68 6.15 -24.53
N MET A 172 -2.82 6.82 -24.74
CA MET A 172 -4.05 6.52 -23.99
C MET A 172 -4.51 5.09 -24.26
N LEU A 173 -4.54 4.68 -25.53
CA LEU A 173 -4.94 3.32 -25.93
C LEU A 173 -3.95 2.28 -25.40
N SER A 174 -2.66 2.59 -25.39
CA SER A 174 -1.60 1.72 -24.85
C SER A 174 -1.73 1.54 -23.34
N ASP A 175 -1.92 2.62 -22.57
CA ASP A 175 -2.15 2.56 -21.13
C ASP A 175 -3.45 1.82 -20.80
N PHE A 176 -4.53 2.09 -21.55
CA PHE A 176 -5.80 1.40 -21.40
C PHE A 176 -5.64 -0.10 -21.65
N LYS A 177 -5.00 -0.49 -22.76
CA LYS A 177 -4.69 -1.89 -23.08
C LYS A 177 -3.86 -2.53 -21.96
N ARG A 178 -2.79 -1.87 -21.50
CA ARG A 178 -1.94 -2.40 -20.41
C ARG A 178 -2.73 -2.68 -19.13
N LYS A 179 -3.64 -1.79 -18.74
CA LYS A 179 -4.43 -1.93 -17.51
C LYS A 179 -5.57 -2.93 -17.61
N ASN A 180 -6.11 -3.14 -18.81
CA ASN A 180 -7.35 -3.90 -19.01
C ASN A 180 -7.16 -5.22 -19.76
N ILE A 181 -6.01 -5.46 -20.39
CA ILE A 181 -5.71 -6.76 -20.99
C ILE A 181 -5.51 -7.77 -19.85
N LYS A 182 -6.38 -8.76 -19.83
CA LYS A 182 -6.23 -9.98 -19.05
C LYS A 182 -5.70 -11.06 -19.99
N PHE A 183 -4.72 -11.83 -19.54
CA PHE A 183 -4.18 -12.95 -20.30
C PHE A 183 -4.25 -14.20 -19.45
N ASP A 184 -4.70 -15.29 -20.05
CA ASP A 184 -4.58 -16.63 -19.52
C ASP A 184 -3.25 -17.20 -20.03
N LEU A 185 -2.35 -17.56 -19.10
CA LEU A 185 -1.03 -18.05 -19.43
C LEU A 185 -1.02 -19.57 -19.39
N SER A 186 -0.83 -20.20 -20.54
CA SER A 186 -0.40 -21.60 -20.62
C SER A 186 1.11 -21.65 -20.76
N TYR A 187 1.77 -22.34 -19.83
CA TYR A 187 3.21 -22.52 -19.84
C TYR A 187 3.54 -24.01 -19.85
N VAL A 188 4.73 -24.32 -20.35
CA VAL A 188 5.28 -25.68 -20.31
C VAL A 188 6.63 -25.59 -19.61
N SER A 189 6.78 -26.33 -18.51
CA SER A 189 8.02 -26.33 -17.73
C SER A 189 9.06 -27.24 -18.37
N VAL A 190 10.31 -26.76 -18.44
CA VAL A 190 11.48 -27.56 -18.81
C VAL A 190 12.42 -27.60 -17.61
N ASN A 191 12.62 -28.80 -17.06
CA ASN A 191 13.58 -29.01 -16.00
C ASN A 191 14.96 -29.32 -16.59
N THR A 192 15.91 -28.42 -16.38
CA THR A 192 17.28 -28.58 -16.88
C THR A 192 18.02 -29.76 -16.24
N ALA A 193 17.66 -30.16 -15.02
CA ALA A 193 18.25 -31.32 -14.36
C ALA A 193 17.81 -32.64 -15.00
N ASP A 194 16.55 -32.74 -15.43
CA ASP A 194 16.02 -33.94 -16.10
C ASP A 194 16.61 -34.05 -17.52
N LEU A 195 16.77 -32.92 -18.21
CA LEU A 195 17.44 -32.85 -19.50
C LEU A 195 18.89 -33.33 -19.41
N ALA A 196 19.63 -32.84 -18.41
CA ALA A 196 21.03 -33.19 -18.19
C ALA A 196 21.26 -34.69 -17.91
N GLN A 197 20.26 -35.41 -17.38
CA GLN A 197 20.37 -36.87 -17.18
C GLN A 197 20.31 -37.67 -18.48
N SER A 198 19.70 -37.12 -19.54
CA SER A 198 19.58 -37.77 -20.84
C SER A 198 20.76 -37.52 -21.78
N ILE A 199 21.62 -36.56 -21.44
CA ILE A 199 22.77 -36.15 -22.23
C ILE A 199 24.00 -36.86 -21.68
N THR A 200 24.52 -37.82 -22.43
CA THR A 200 25.76 -38.54 -22.10
C THR A 200 26.76 -38.32 -23.24
N PRO A 201 27.53 -37.21 -23.23
CA PRO A 201 28.49 -36.93 -24.28
C PRO A 201 29.56 -38.02 -24.32
N SER A 202 29.92 -38.46 -25.52
CA SER A 202 31.08 -39.33 -25.69
C SER A 202 32.39 -38.56 -25.49
N ASP A 203 33.45 -39.26 -25.11
CA ASP A 203 34.78 -38.67 -24.99
C ASP A 203 35.26 -37.99 -26.29
N GLN A 204 34.79 -38.47 -27.44
CA GLN A 204 35.13 -37.90 -28.74
C GLN A 204 34.44 -36.55 -28.97
N GLU A 205 33.14 -36.46 -28.65
CA GLU A 205 32.38 -35.20 -28.75
C GLU A 205 32.93 -34.15 -27.78
N LEU A 206 33.34 -34.55 -26.58
CA LEU A 206 33.98 -33.64 -25.62
C LEU A 206 35.31 -33.10 -26.14
N ARG A 207 36.14 -33.96 -26.75
CA ARG A 207 37.41 -33.54 -27.36
C ARG A 207 37.18 -32.58 -28.53
N ASP A 208 36.27 -32.91 -29.44
CA ASP A 208 35.97 -32.07 -30.60
C ASP A 208 35.37 -30.72 -30.18
N TYR A 209 34.52 -30.71 -29.15
CA TYR A 209 33.97 -29.47 -28.59
C TYR A 209 35.05 -28.62 -27.92
N PHE A 210 35.93 -29.23 -27.12
CA PHE A 210 37.06 -28.53 -26.49
C PHE A 210 37.97 -27.89 -27.53
N GLU A 211 38.35 -28.63 -28.58
CA GLU A 211 39.21 -28.16 -29.66
C GLU A 211 38.60 -26.96 -30.40
N LYS A 212 37.28 -26.99 -30.68
CA LYS A 212 36.56 -25.87 -31.33
C LYS A 212 36.40 -24.65 -30.43
N ASN A 213 36.33 -24.84 -29.10
CA ASN A 213 36.01 -23.78 -28.13
C ASN A 213 37.20 -23.42 -27.21
N LYS A 214 38.44 -23.70 -27.62
CA LYS A 214 39.66 -23.49 -26.81
C LYS A 214 39.74 -22.13 -26.12
N ALA A 215 39.28 -21.06 -26.76
CA ALA A 215 39.28 -19.72 -26.19
C ALA A 215 38.43 -19.60 -24.90
N ALA A 216 37.31 -20.32 -24.81
CA ALA A 216 36.43 -20.35 -23.64
C ALA A 216 37.02 -21.13 -22.46
N TYR A 217 37.95 -22.05 -22.73
CA TYR A 217 38.65 -22.86 -21.71
C TYR A 217 40.05 -22.33 -21.39
N TYR A 218 40.44 -21.18 -21.95
CA TYR A 218 41.72 -20.57 -21.67
C TYR A 218 41.70 -19.91 -20.28
N ILE A 219 42.42 -20.51 -19.33
CA ILE A 219 42.58 -19.97 -17.98
C ILE A 219 43.77 -19.01 -17.97
N SER A 220 43.50 -17.71 -18.07
CA SER A 220 44.52 -16.65 -18.04
C SER A 220 45.04 -16.33 -16.63
N SER A 221 44.37 -16.84 -15.58
CA SER A 221 44.73 -16.59 -14.19
C SER A 221 45.84 -17.54 -13.69
N PRO A 222 46.78 -17.07 -12.86
CA PRO A 222 47.80 -17.94 -12.25
C PRO A 222 47.16 -19.04 -11.40
N GLN A 223 47.45 -20.30 -11.74
CA GLN A 223 46.98 -21.44 -10.94
C GLN A 223 47.76 -21.51 -9.63
N LYS A 224 47.06 -21.49 -8.49
CA LYS A 224 47.65 -21.59 -7.16
C LYS A 224 47.17 -22.87 -6.49
N LYS A 225 48.09 -23.63 -5.88
CA LYS A 225 47.74 -24.71 -4.98
C LYS A 225 47.34 -24.12 -3.64
N ILE A 226 46.08 -24.25 -3.26
CA ILE A 226 45.57 -23.80 -1.96
C ILE A 226 45.09 -25.00 -1.14
N ARG A 227 45.25 -24.91 0.17
CA ARG A 227 44.57 -25.78 1.13
C ARG A 227 43.37 -25.01 1.66
N TYR A 228 42.19 -25.62 1.57
CA TYR A 228 40.97 -25.05 2.13
C TYR A 228 40.16 -26.15 2.80
N VAL A 229 39.30 -25.74 3.72
CA VAL A 229 38.30 -26.61 4.33
C VAL A 229 36.96 -26.20 3.72
N PHE A 230 36.33 -27.12 3.00
CA PHE A 230 34.99 -26.90 2.45
C PHE A 230 33.95 -27.23 3.51
N VAL A 231 33.18 -26.22 3.92
CA VAL A 231 32.06 -26.40 4.83
C VAL A 231 30.78 -26.33 4.01
N SER A 232 30.14 -27.47 3.81
CA SER A 232 28.85 -27.54 3.10
C SER A 232 27.73 -27.04 3.99
N THR A 233 27.22 -25.85 3.69
CA THR A 233 26.04 -25.28 4.37
C THR A 233 24.79 -26.13 4.15
N ALA A 234 24.67 -26.79 2.99
CA ALA A 234 23.58 -27.73 2.71
C ALA A 234 23.57 -28.91 3.69
N ARG A 235 24.73 -29.54 3.94
CA ARG A 235 24.85 -30.65 4.91
C ARG A 235 24.66 -30.22 6.36
N ILE A 236 24.93 -28.97 6.68
CA ILE A 236 24.61 -28.39 7.99
C ILE A 236 23.10 -28.14 8.09
N GLY A 237 22.49 -27.60 7.03
CA GLY A 237 21.05 -27.39 6.90
C GLY A 237 20.22 -28.67 7.05
N GLU A 238 20.67 -29.79 6.47
CA GLU A 238 20.03 -31.10 6.63
C GLU A 238 19.95 -31.58 8.09
N LYS A 239 20.83 -31.08 8.97
CA LYS A 239 20.87 -31.42 10.39
C LYS A 239 20.22 -30.37 11.29
N LEU A 240 19.85 -29.22 10.73
CA LEU A 240 19.16 -28.15 11.44
C LEU A 240 17.67 -28.40 11.38
N THR A 241 17.10 -28.89 12.48
CA THR A 241 15.65 -28.89 12.71
C THR A 241 15.20 -27.46 13.01
N ILE A 242 14.89 -26.69 11.97
CA ILE A 242 14.23 -25.40 12.09
C ILE A 242 12.73 -25.64 11.99
N SER A 243 11.95 -25.10 12.91
CA SER A 243 10.49 -25.22 12.86
C SER A 243 9.89 -24.34 11.76
N ASP A 244 8.76 -24.78 11.18
CA ASP A 244 8.02 -23.98 10.20
C ASP A 244 7.55 -22.63 10.77
N GLU A 245 7.36 -22.57 12.08
CA GLU A 245 6.98 -21.38 12.84
C GLU A 245 8.12 -20.34 12.86
N GLU A 246 9.37 -20.79 13.07
CA GLU A 246 10.55 -19.93 13.00
C GLU A 246 10.82 -19.45 11.57
N LEU A 247 10.68 -20.33 10.57
CA LEU A 247 10.83 -19.97 9.16
C LEU A 247 9.78 -18.94 8.73
N LYS A 248 8.53 -19.12 9.13
CA LYS A 248 7.44 -18.18 8.85
C LYS A 248 7.66 -16.84 9.57
N GLY A 249 8.04 -16.88 10.84
CA GLY A 249 8.34 -15.68 11.62
C GLY A 249 9.49 -14.86 11.03
N GLU A 250 10.51 -15.51 10.47
CA GLU A 250 11.62 -14.82 9.81
C GLU A 250 11.24 -14.31 8.42
N TYR A 251 10.48 -15.10 7.66
CA TYR A 251 9.93 -14.68 6.37
C TYR A 251 9.04 -13.44 6.50
N ASP A 252 8.18 -13.37 7.53
CA ASP A 252 7.27 -12.26 7.74
C ASP A 252 7.99 -10.93 8.03
N LYS A 253 9.18 -10.98 8.64
CA LYS A 253 10.05 -9.82 8.91
C LYS A 253 10.77 -9.28 7.68
N LEU A 254 10.85 -10.06 6.59
CA LEU A 254 11.50 -9.58 5.37
C LEU A 254 10.73 -8.37 4.80
N PRO A 255 11.42 -7.31 4.33
CA PRO A 255 10.76 -6.21 3.66
C PRO A 255 10.16 -6.68 2.32
N ALA A 256 9.10 -5.99 1.86
CA ALA A 256 8.24 -6.46 0.77
C ALA A 256 8.97 -6.69 -0.57
N ASP A 257 10.04 -5.93 -0.82
CA ASP A 257 10.96 -6.07 -1.95
C ASP A 257 11.74 -7.39 -1.93
N LYS A 258 12.02 -7.93 -0.73
CA LYS A 258 12.74 -9.21 -0.55
C LYS A 258 11.84 -10.44 -0.50
N LYS A 259 10.52 -10.24 -0.47
CA LYS A 259 9.52 -11.31 -0.64
C LYS A 259 9.23 -11.61 -2.11
N ILE A 260 9.81 -10.83 -3.03
CA ILE A 260 9.68 -11.01 -4.47
C ILE A 260 10.80 -11.94 -4.91
N VAL A 261 10.48 -13.23 -5.07
CA VAL A 261 11.40 -14.19 -5.68
C VAL A 261 11.26 -14.06 -7.20
N GLY A 262 12.22 -13.40 -7.83
CA GLY A 262 12.35 -13.40 -9.29
C GLY A 262 13.23 -14.56 -9.71
N VAL A 263 12.72 -15.46 -10.54
CA VAL A 263 13.55 -16.39 -11.31
C VAL A 263 13.95 -15.69 -12.61
N MET A 264 15.24 -15.76 -12.96
CA MET A 264 15.68 -15.36 -14.30
C MET A 264 15.15 -16.41 -15.28
N GLY A 265 14.13 -16.03 -16.05
CA GLY A 265 13.52 -16.85 -17.09
C GLY A 265 13.77 -16.24 -18.47
N GLN A 266 14.00 -17.10 -19.46
CA GLN A 266 13.87 -16.74 -20.87
C GLN A 266 12.49 -17.19 -21.34
N GLU A 267 11.74 -16.30 -22.00
CA GLU A 267 10.39 -16.60 -22.49
C GLU A 267 10.32 -16.57 -24.02
N ILE A 268 9.48 -17.45 -24.57
CA ILE A 268 9.08 -17.42 -25.98
C ILE A 268 7.56 -17.28 -25.99
N VAL A 269 7.08 -16.10 -26.38
CA VAL A 269 5.65 -15.80 -26.37
C VAL A 269 5.02 -16.22 -27.69
N LEU A 270 4.09 -17.18 -27.63
CA LEU A 270 3.25 -17.56 -28.77
C LEU A 270 1.87 -16.95 -28.59
N ARG A 271 1.54 -15.96 -29.43
CA ARG A 271 0.26 -15.26 -29.35
C ARG A 271 -0.86 -16.14 -29.91
N ILE A 272 -1.95 -16.26 -29.15
CA ILE A 272 -3.18 -16.96 -29.57
C ILE A 272 -4.14 -15.92 -30.17
N PRO A 273 -4.35 -15.88 -31.49
CA PRO A 273 -5.18 -14.87 -32.14
C PRO A 273 -6.68 -15.05 -31.90
N SER A 274 -7.12 -16.30 -31.64
CA SER A 274 -8.51 -16.63 -31.34
C SER A 274 -8.62 -17.93 -30.52
N PRO A 275 -9.69 -18.15 -29.73
CA PRO A 275 -9.85 -19.36 -28.92
C PRO A 275 -9.84 -20.67 -29.73
N ALA A 276 -10.27 -20.63 -30.99
CA ALA A 276 -10.28 -21.80 -31.88
C ALA A 276 -8.86 -22.29 -32.24
N GLN A 277 -7.84 -21.44 -32.09
CA GLN A 277 -6.45 -21.74 -32.42
C GLN A 277 -5.61 -22.11 -31.18
N ASP A 278 -6.23 -22.18 -30.00
CA ASP A 278 -5.56 -22.50 -28.74
C ASP A 278 -4.86 -23.87 -28.80
N ALA A 279 -5.57 -24.89 -29.26
CA ALA A 279 -5.02 -26.25 -29.42
C ALA A 279 -3.83 -26.30 -30.39
N ASP A 280 -3.90 -25.56 -31.49
CA ASP A 280 -2.83 -25.51 -32.50
C ASP A 280 -1.59 -24.78 -31.99
N VAL A 281 -1.77 -23.67 -31.27
CA VAL A 281 -0.68 -22.91 -30.65
C VAL A 281 -0.05 -23.71 -29.50
N TYR A 282 -0.85 -24.42 -28.71
CA TYR A 282 -0.38 -25.33 -27.67
C TYR A 282 0.44 -26.48 -28.27
N ALA A 283 -0.05 -27.11 -29.34
CA ALA A 283 0.71 -28.16 -30.05
C ALA A 283 2.05 -27.64 -30.57
N LYS A 284 2.11 -26.40 -31.09
CA LYS A 284 3.37 -25.74 -31.49
C LYS A 284 4.29 -25.48 -30.30
N ALA A 285 3.75 -25.05 -29.16
CA ALA A 285 4.53 -24.85 -27.93
C ALA A 285 5.16 -26.17 -27.45
N VAL A 286 4.38 -27.26 -27.45
CA VAL A 286 4.85 -28.61 -27.11
C VAL A 286 5.93 -29.09 -28.07
N ALA A 287 5.74 -28.92 -29.39
CA ALA A 287 6.76 -29.29 -30.38
C ALA A 287 8.04 -28.44 -30.29
N LEU A 288 7.93 -27.17 -29.85
CA LEU A 288 9.09 -26.32 -29.60
C LEU A 288 9.83 -26.78 -28.33
N ARG A 289 9.10 -27.09 -27.24
CA ARG A 289 9.67 -27.72 -26.05
C ARG A 289 10.44 -28.98 -26.43
N ASP A 290 9.80 -29.88 -27.17
CA ASP A 290 10.38 -31.18 -27.51
C ASP A 290 11.66 -31.05 -28.34
N ARG A 291 11.75 -30.03 -29.20
CA ARG A 291 12.97 -29.68 -29.94
C ARG A 291 14.06 -29.14 -29.02
N LEU A 292 13.72 -28.17 -28.16
CA LEU A 292 14.66 -27.59 -27.20
C LEU A 292 15.20 -28.64 -26.21
N THR A 293 14.41 -29.67 -25.89
CA THR A 293 14.85 -30.80 -25.06
C THR A 293 15.59 -31.91 -25.84
N LYS A 294 15.64 -31.86 -27.16
CA LYS A 294 16.38 -32.85 -27.98
C LYS A 294 17.72 -32.34 -28.50
N GLU A 295 17.86 -31.02 -28.67
CA GLU A 295 19.07 -30.36 -29.18
C GLU A 295 19.96 -29.77 -28.07
N GLY A 296 19.57 -29.92 -26.80
CA GLY A 296 20.35 -29.50 -25.62
C GLY A 296 21.32 -30.56 -25.13
#